data_AF-A0A9E5A2B5-F1
#
_entry.id   AF-A0A9E5A2B5-F1
#
_cell.length_a   1.000
_cell.length_b   1.000
_cell.length_c   1.000
_cell.angle_alpha   90.00
_cell.angle_beta   90.00
_cell.angle_gamma   90.00
#
_symmetry.space_group_name_H-M   'P 1'
#
loop_
_entity.id
_entity.type
_entity.pdbx_description
1 polymer ?
#
loop_
_entity_poly.entity_id
_entity_poly.type
_entity_poly.pdbx_seq_one_letter_code
_entity_poly.pdbx_strand_id
1 'polypeptide(L)'
;MVWATKLKVSILENEKVFEKGKNSVKSINIIEDMGIIKIEYEKDSPWDIELIPIQNAQIAYKKEVSKRGALNFDPHIRARD
;
A
#
# COMPACT_ATOMS: atom_id res chain seq x y z
N MET A 1 7.52 5.05 -6.67
CA MET A 1 6.07 4.99 -6.32
C MET A 1 5.70 3.58 -5.90
N VAL A 2 5.11 3.42 -4.70
CA VAL A 2 4.76 2.11 -4.14
C VAL A 2 3.32 2.11 -3.63
N TRP A 3 2.54 1.10 -4.03
CA TRP A 3 1.18 0.89 -3.55
C TRP A 3 1.19 -0.06 -2.35
N ALA A 4 0.42 0.29 -1.32
CA ALA A 4 0.29 -0.51 -0.12
C ALA A 4 -1.16 -0.95 0.12
N THR A 5 -1.32 -2.16 0.67
CA THR A 5 -2.62 -2.68 1.14
C THR A 5 -2.87 -2.30 2.60
N LYS A 6 -1.79 -2.13 3.37
CA LYS A 6 -1.83 -1.74 4.77
C LYS A 6 -0.63 -0.88 5.09
N LEU A 7 -0.82 0.14 5.91
CA LEU A 7 0.18 1.10 6.34
C LEU A 7 0.00 1.38 7.83
N LYS A 8 1.10 1.34 8.57
CA LYS A 8 1.21 1.78 9.96
C LYS A 8 2.18 2.94 9.99
N VAL A 9 1.74 4.05 10.57
CA VAL A 9 2.52 5.28 10.75
C VAL A 9 2.57 5.59 12.23
N SER A 10 3.78 5.76 12.77
CA SER A 10 4.00 6.13 14.17
C SER A 10 4.77 7.45 14.22
N ILE A 11 4.17 8.50 14.79
CA ILE A 11 4.75 9.84 14.96
C ILE A 11 4.61 10.24 16.43
N LEU A 12 5.72 10.46 17.13
CA LEU A 12 5.74 10.97 18.52
C LEU A 12 4.68 10.29 19.41
N GLU A 13 4.74 8.96 19.50
CA GLU A 13 3.82 8.10 20.28
C GLU A 13 2.38 7.96 19.75
N ASN A 14 1.99 8.70 18.71
CA ASN A 14 0.72 8.50 18.03
C ASN A 14 0.84 7.48 16.89
N GLU A 15 0.08 6.40 16.99
CA GLU A 15 0.02 5.35 15.98
C GLU A 15 -1.28 5.44 15.18
N LYS A 16 -1.15 5.51 13.85
CA LYS A 16 -2.27 5.39 12.91
C LYS A 16 -2.07 4.19 12.00
N VAL A 17 -3.15 3.46 11.76
CA VAL A 17 -3.18 2.31 10.85
C VAL A 17 -4.22 2.52 9.76
N PHE A 18 -3.75 2.45 8.51
CA PHE A 18 -4.56 2.57 7.30
C PHE A 18 -4.57 1.21 6.59
N GLU A 19 -5.74 0.79 6.10
CA GLU A 19 -5.89 -0.47 5.38
C GLU A 19 -6.87 -0.28 4.23
N LYS A 20 -6.44 -0.59 3.01
CA LYS A 20 -7.24 -0.43 1.79
C LYS A 20 -8.56 -1.21 1.91
N GLY A 21 -9.69 -0.57 1.65
CA GLY A 21 -11.03 -1.14 1.79
C GLY A 21 -11.56 -1.17 3.23
N LYS A 22 -10.81 -0.62 4.20
CA LYS A 22 -11.27 -0.38 5.57
C LYS A 22 -11.01 1.07 5.96
N ASN A 23 -11.67 1.54 7.02
CA ASN A 23 -11.52 2.92 7.52
C ASN A 23 -11.76 3.96 6.40
N SER A 24 -12.66 3.64 5.47
CA SER A 24 -12.93 4.40 4.24
C SER A 24 -11.68 4.70 3.39
N VAL A 25 -10.60 3.92 3.52
CA VAL A 25 -9.38 4.11 2.71
C VAL A 25 -9.57 3.45 1.35
N LYS A 26 -9.53 4.26 0.30
CA LYS A 26 -9.58 3.83 -1.10
C LYS A 26 -8.21 3.38 -1.62
N SER A 27 -7.16 4.14 -1.32
CA SER A 27 -5.82 3.86 -1.81
C SER A 27 -4.74 4.38 -0.86
N ILE A 28 -3.59 3.70 -0.85
CA ILE A 28 -2.40 4.10 -0.10
C ILE A 28 -1.24 4.15 -1.08
N ASN A 29 -0.72 5.34 -1.33
CA ASN A 29 0.35 5.59 -2.28
C ASN A 29 1.56 6.21 -1.57
N ILE A 30 2.69 5.52 -1.60
CA ILE A 30 3.95 5.97 -1.01
C ILE A 30 4.82 6.54 -2.13
N ILE A 31 5.02 7.86 -2.07
CA ILE A 31 5.80 8.63 -3.05
C ILE A 31 7.18 8.88 -2.42
N GLU A 32 8.03 7.85 -2.50
CA GLU A 32 9.37 7.83 -1.88
C GLU A 32 10.23 9.01 -2.33
N ASP A 33 10.18 9.38 -3.62
CA ASP A 33 10.95 10.48 -4.20
C ASP A 33 10.62 11.86 -3.58
N MET A 34 9.38 12.02 -3.10
CA MET A 34 8.91 13.25 -2.44
C MET A 34 8.90 13.13 -0.91
N GLY A 35 9.16 11.94 -0.35
CA GLY A 35 9.06 11.70 1.09
C GLY A 35 7.64 11.88 1.64
N ILE A 36 6.60 11.58 0.84
CA ILE A 36 5.19 11.77 1.22
C ILE A 36 4.40 10.48 1.01
N ILE A 37 3.49 10.19 1.93
CA ILE A 37 2.46 9.17 1.76
C ILE A 37 1.13 9.87 1.47
N LYS A 38 0.47 9.47 0.39
CA LYS A 38 -0.88 9.90 0.03
C LYS A 38 -1.88 8.80 0.38
N ILE A 39 -2.84 9.12 1.22
CA ILE A 39 -4.02 8.30 1.51
C ILE A 39 -5.19 8.91 0.78
N GLU A 40 -5.84 8.16 -0.10
CA GLU A 40 -7.10 8.56 -0.70
C GLU A 40 -8.22 7.81 0.00
N TYR A 41 -9.33 8.49 0.25
CA TYR A 41 -10.48 7.93 0.92
C TYR A 41 -11.66 7.72 -0.05
N GLU A 42 -12.61 6.89 0.38
CA GLU A 42 -13.87 6.63 -0.28
C GLU A 42 -14.84 7.81 -0.09
N LYS A 43 -15.87 7.90 -0.94
CA LYS A 43 -16.80 9.06 -0.97
C LYS A 43 -17.64 9.23 0.29
N ASP A 44 -17.74 8.18 1.10
CA ASP A 44 -18.41 8.16 2.41
C ASP A 44 -17.55 8.76 3.54
N SER A 45 -16.26 9.03 3.29
CA SER A 45 -15.37 9.72 4.23
C SER A 45 -15.62 11.23 4.22
N PRO A 46 -15.50 11.92 5.38
CA PRO A 46 -15.49 13.39 5.43
C PRO A 46 -14.24 14.01 4.79
N TRP A 47 -13.24 13.19 4.42
CA TRP A 47 -11.99 13.61 3.81
C TRP A 47 -11.82 12.95 2.45
N ASP A 48 -11.32 13.67 1.44
CA ASP A 48 -10.95 13.09 0.14
C ASP A 48 -9.53 12.50 0.15
N ILE A 49 -8.57 13.25 0.70
CA ILE A 49 -7.13 12.94 0.64
C ILE A 49 -6.44 13.37 1.95
N GLU A 50 -5.56 12.52 2.48
CA GLU A 50 -4.62 12.86 3.56
C GLU A 50 -3.18 12.68 3.06
N LEU A 51 -2.34 13.67 3.33
CA LEU A 51 -0.91 13.66 2.97
C LEU A 51 -0.09 13.60 4.25
N ILE A 52 0.73 12.57 4.38
CA ILE A 52 1.57 12.33 5.56
C ILE A 52 3.03 12.46 5.15
N PRO A 53 3.76 13.48 5.64
CA PRO A 53 5.20 13.56 5.42
C PRO A 53 5.90 12.43 6.17
N ILE A 54 6.91 11.83 5.54
CA ILE A 54 7.70 10.74 6.12
C ILE A 54 8.68 11.25 7.19
N GLN A 55 8.97 12.55 7.19
CA GLN A 55 9.91 13.17 8.14
C GLN A 55 9.44 12.94 9.58
N ASN A 56 10.30 12.31 10.38
CA ASN A 56 10.05 11.95 11.78
C ASN A 56 8.92 10.92 12.01
N ALA A 57 8.53 10.17 10.98
CA ALA A 57 7.57 9.08 11.08
C ALA A 57 8.27 7.72 10.95
N GLN A 58 7.96 6.77 11.84
CA GLN A 58 8.27 5.37 11.61
C GLN A 58 7.14 4.75 10.79
N ILE A 59 7.49 4.12 9.67
CA ILE A 59 6.53 3.61 8.70
C ILE A 59 6.76 2.12 8.47
N ALA A 60 5.70 1.33 8.59
CA ALA A 60 5.67 -0.07 8.19
C ALA A 60 4.48 -0.30 7.27
N TYR A 61 4.68 -0.99 6.15
CA TYR A 61 3.60 -1.21 5.18
C TYR A 61 3.68 -2.56 4.49
N LYS A 62 2.52 -3.08 4.08
CA LYS A 62 2.39 -4.28 3.25
C LYS A 62 2.18 -3.87 1.80
N LYS A 63 3.18 -4.13 0.97
CA LYS A 63 3.12 -3.87 -0.48
C LYS A 63 1.92 -4.57 -1.13
N GLU A 64 1.28 -3.89 -2.06
CA GLU A 64 0.33 -4.51 -2.96
C GLU A 64 1.10 -5.40 -3.94
N VAL A 65 0.93 -6.72 -3.81
CA VAL A 65 1.55 -7.68 -4.73
C VAL A 65 0.58 -7.92 -5.88
N SER A 66 0.90 -7.36 -7.04
CA SER A 66 0.16 -7.64 -8.26
C SER A 66 0.36 -9.11 -8.65
N LYS A 67 -0.70 -9.93 -8.59
CA LYS A 67 -0.67 -11.36 -8.96
C LYS A 67 -0.53 -11.57 -10.49
N ARG A 68 0.33 -10.82 -11.18
CA ARG A 68 0.58 -10.99 -12.62
C ARG A 68 1.71 -11.98 -12.96
N GLY A 69 2.24 -12.71 -11.97
CA GLY A 69 3.40 -13.60 -12.16
C GLY A 69 3.22 -15.05 -11.74
N ALA A 70 2.02 -15.51 -11.37
CA ALA A 70 1.76 -16.94 -11.15
C ALA A 70 1.24 -17.59 -12.45
N LEU A 71 2.00 -17.47 -13.53
CA LEU A 71 1.91 -18.47 -14.60
C LEU A 71 2.54 -19.72 -14.02
N ASN A 72 1.70 -20.71 -13.72
CA ASN A 72 2.14 -22.06 -13.38
C ASN A 72 3.04 -22.56 -14.52
N PHE A 73 4.36 -22.47 -14.35
CA PHE A 73 5.29 -23.30 -15.09
C PHE A 73 5.11 -24.71 -14.55
N ASP A 74 4.21 -25.46 -15.16
CA ASP A 74 4.13 -26.90 -14.95
C ASP A 74 5.33 -27.55 -15.67
N PRO A 75 6.27 -28.19 -14.94
CA PRO A 75 7.43 -28.81 -15.56
C PRO A 75 7.12 -30.15 -16.26
N HIS A 76 5.86 -30.59 -16.38
CA HIS A 76 5.49 -31.85 -17.03
C HIS A 76 5.19 -31.75 -18.53
N ILE A 77 5.51 -30.63 -19.20
CA ILE A 77 5.53 -30.62 -20.67
C ILE A 77 6.79 -31.36 -21.15
N ARG A 78 6.64 -32.68 -21.12
CA ARG A 78 7.55 -33.73 -21.54
C ARG A 78 7.99 -33.47 -22.98
N ALA A 79 9.30 -33.33 -23.18
CA ALA A 79 9.93 -33.47 -24.48
C ALA A 79 9.42 -34.76 -25.15
N ARG A 80 8.83 -34.61 -26.33
CA ARG A 80 8.72 -35.69 -27.30
C ARG A 80 9.53 -35.24 -28.52
N ASP A 81 10.73 -35.80 -28.59
CA ASP A 81 11.42 -36.11 -29.85
C ASP A 81 10.53 -37.03 -30.70
#